data_AF-A0A9Q0YLA8-F1
#
_entry.id   AF-A0A9Q0YLA8-F1
#
_cell.length_a   1.000
_cell.length_b   1.000
_cell.length_c   1.000
_cell.angle_alpha   90.00
_cell.angle_beta   90.00
_cell.angle_gamma   90.00
#
_symmetry.space_group_name_H-M   'P 1'
#
loop_
_entity.id
_entity.type
_entity.pdbx_description
1 polymer ?
#
loop_
_entity_poly.entity_id
_entity_poly.type
_entity_poly.pdbx_seq_one_letter_code
_entity_poly.pdbx_strand_id
1 'polypeptide(L)'
;MWLYRKMLKVSYKDSMSNEDVLNRVKAKKKLLSELKNRKLQYVGYILRSSGLQKQLLEGKVGTRRLRWRPRNTWWADIRKWTGKSLNYLARTAEDRTKWRAMASRASKGQGTI
;
A
#
# COMPACT_ATOMS: atom_id res chain seq x y z
N MET A 1 -15.05 8.31 8.78
CA MET A 1 -15.40 9.31 9.82
C MET A 1 -16.88 9.34 10.12
N TRP A 2 -17.74 9.42 9.10
CA TRP A 2 -19.19 9.49 9.27
C TRP A 2 -19.77 8.43 10.22
N LEU A 3 -19.45 7.15 10.01
CA LEU A 3 -19.92 6.06 10.86
C LEU A 3 -19.53 6.24 12.35
N TYR A 4 -18.27 6.60 12.62
CA TYR A 4 -17.78 6.81 13.98
C TYR A 4 -18.44 8.01 14.66
N ARG A 5 -18.65 9.12 13.92
CA ARG A 5 -19.37 10.29 14.44
C ARG A 5 -20.83 9.96 14.77
N LYS A 6 -21.48 9.11 13.95
CA LYS A 6 -22.84 8.64 14.20
C LYS A 6 -22.94 7.73 15.42
N MET A 7 -22.01 6.78 15.59
CA MET A 7 -21.96 5.92 16.79
C MET A 7 -21.73 6.71 18.08
N LEU A 8 -20.83 7.71 18.03
CA LEU A 8 -20.51 8.57 19.16
C LEU A 8 -21.53 9.69 19.39
N LYS A 9 -22.57 9.81 18.55
CA LYS A 9 -23.57 10.89 18.57
C LYS A 9 -22.94 12.29 18.60
N VAL A 10 -21.83 12.48 17.89
CA VAL A 10 -21.11 13.77 17.84
C VAL A 10 -21.92 14.75 17.00
N SER A 11 -22.35 15.84 17.65
CA SER A 11 -22.99 16.97 16.98
C SER A 11 -21.95 17.79 16.23
N TYR A 12 -22.39 18.51 15.20
CA TYR A 12 -21.55 19.50 14.54
C TYR A 12 -21.09 20.59 15.52
N LYS A 13 -21.94 20.96 16.49
CA LYS A 13 -21.65 21.97 17.51
C LYS A 13 -20.47 21.59 18.41
N ASP A 14 -20.22 20.29 18.60
CA ASP A 14 -19.14 19.80 19.44
C ASP A 14 -17.75 20.10 18.85
N SER A 15 -17.68 20.52 17.56
CA SER A 15 -16.45 20.93 16.87
C SER A 15 -15.28 19.95 17.00
N MET A 16 -15.60 18.67 17.22
CA MET A 16 -14.59 17.66 17.54
C MET A 16 -13.74 17.33 16.33
N SER A 17 -12.42 17.27 16.54
CA SER A 17 -11.49 16.88 15.49
C SER A 17 -11.67 15.41 15.09
N ASN A 18 -11.25 15.07 13.88
CA ASN A 18 -11.26 13.69 13.41
C ASN A 18 -10.34 12.79 14.27
N GLU A 19 -9.30 13.36 14.88
CA GLU A 19 -8.34 12.63 15.71
C GLU A 19 -8.95 12.27 17.06
N ASP A 20 -9.71 13.17 17.67
CA ASP A 20 -10.46 12.91 18.90
C ASP A 20 -11.52 11.83 18.73
N VAL A 21 -12.22 11.86 17.59
CA VAL A 21 -13.20 10.83 17.21
C VAL A 21 -12.52 9.46 17.12
N LEU A 22 -11.34 9.37 16.50
CA LEU A 22 -10.59 8.11 16.40
C LEU A 22 -10.05 7.64 17.75
N ASN A 23 -9.56 8.55 18.59
CA ASN A 23 -9.07 8.25 19.93
C ASN A 23 -10.17 7.67 20.82
N ARG A 24 -11.39 8.23 20.78
CA ARG A 24 -12.55 7.72 21.53
C ARG A 24 -12.95 6.30 21.11
N VAL A 25 -12.96 6.01 19.81
CA VAL A 25 -13.27 4.65 19.29
C VAL A 25 -12.05 3.71 19.40
N LYS A 26 -10.90 4.19 19.91
CA LYS A 26 -9.62 3.47 19.92
C LYS A 26 -9.25 2.90 18.54
N ALA A 27 -9.68 3.59 17.48
CA ALA A 27 -9.51 3.17 16.10
C ALA A 27 -8.27 3.82 15.48
N LYS A 28 -7.35 3.03 14.93
CA LYS A 28 -6.16 3.55 14.24
C LYS A 28 -6.50 4.01 12.81
N LYS A 29 -5.81 5.04 12.30
CA LYS A 29 -5.88 5.46 10.88
C LYS A 29 -5.38 4.30 9.99
N LYS A 30 -6.27 3.62 9.27
CA LYS A 30 -5.96 2.44 8.42
C LYS A 30 -5.70 2.76 6.94
N LEU A 31 -5.95 3.99 6.50
CA LEU A 31 -5.94 4.33 5.06
C LEU A 31 -4.61 3.98 4.37
N LEU A 32 -3.48 4.43 4.95
CA LEU A 32 -2.17 4.17 4.36
C LEU A 32 -1.84 2.67 4.36
N SER A 33 -2.11 1.95 5.45
CA SER A 33 -1.89 0.50 5.51
C SER A 33 -2.76 -0.27 4.51
N GLU A 34 -3.99 0.19 4.28
CA GLU A 34 -4.90 -0.43 3.33
C GLU A 34 -4.48 -0.16 1.88
N LEU A 35 -4.08 1.08 1.57
CA LEU A 35 -3.50 1.43 0.27
C LEU A 35 -2.23 0.62 -0.02
N LYS A 36 -1.33 0.47 0.96
CA LYS A 36 -0.15 -0.40 0.85
C LYS A 36 -0.54 -1.84 0.55
N ASN A 37 -1.50 -2.40 1.31
CA ASN A 37 -2.00 -3.76 1.10
C ASN A 37 -2.57 -3.95 -0.31
N ARG A 38 -3.44 -3.04 -0.77
CA ARG A 38 -4.05 -3.11 -2.11
C ARG A 38 -3.00 -3.05 -3.21
N LYS A 39 -2.04 -2.13 -3.10
CA LYS A 39 -0.91 -2.03 -4.04
C LYS A 39 -0.10 -3.33 -4.08
N LEU A 40 0.25 -3.91 -2.93
CA LEU A 40 1.02 -5.15 -2.85
C LEU A 40 0.22 -6.37 -3.34
N GLN A 41 -1.08 -6.44 -3.08
CA GLN A 41 -1.93 -7.48 -3.65
C GLN A 41 -1.91 -7.44 -5.18
N TYR A 42 -2.01 -6.25 -5.76
CA TYR A 42 -1.99 -6.06 -7.20
C TYR A 42 -0.63 -6.44 -7.83
N VAL A 43 0.49 -6.11 -7.19
CA VAL A 43 1.81 -6.59 -7.64
C VAL A 43 1.86 -8.11 -7.65
N GLY A 44 1.45 -8.74 -6.56
CA GLY A 44 1.49 -10.20 -6.47
C GLY A 44 0.63 -10.85 -7.55
N TYR A 45 -0.51 -10.24 -7.88
CA TYR A 45 -1.33 -10.66 -9.01
C TYR A 45 -0.57 -10.55 -10.34
N ILE A 46 0.05 -9.41 -10.64
CA ILE A 46 0.82 -9.20 -11.88
C ILE A 46 2.00 -10.19 -11.97
N LEU A 47 2.75 -10.40 -10.89
CA LEU A 47 3.91 -11.31 -10.90
C LEU A 47 3.51 -12.77 -11.15
N ARG A 48 2.30 -13.16 -10.73
CA ARG A 48 1.73 -14.49 -10.95
C ARG A 48 1.02 -14.64 -12.28
N SER A 49 0.60 -13.55 -12.92
CA SER A 49 -0.04 -13.61 -14.23
C SER A 49 1.03 -13.81 -15.33
N SER A 50 0.59 -14.23 -16.51
CA SER A 50 1.43 -14.36 -17.71
C SER A 50 1.14 -13.25 -18.74
N GLY A 51 0.55 -12.13 -18.30
CA GLY A 51 0.08 -11.06 -19.19
C GLY A 51 1.12 -9.98 -19.50
N LEU A 52 0.75 -9.08 -20.41
CA LEU A 52 1.55 -7.92 -20.83
C LEU A 52 2.06 -7.08 -19.65
N GLN A 53 1.26 -6.97 -18.58
CA GLN A 53 1.64 -6.20 -17.39
C GLN A 53 2.90 -6.78 -16.72
N LYS A 54 3.06 -8.11 -16.71
CA LYS A 54 4.25 -8.76 -16.16
C LYS A 54 5.47 -8.51 -17.04
N GLN A 55 5.31 -8.70 -18.35
CA GLN A 55 6.37 -8.42 -19.33
C GLN A 55 6.82 -6.95 -19.29
N LEU A 56 5.88 -6.01 -19.13
CA LEU A 56 6.19 -4.60 -18.99
C LEU A 56 6.91 -4.29 -17.67
N LEU A 57 6.56 -5.00 -16.59
CA LEU A 57 7.20 -4.82 -15.29
C LEU A 57 8.64 -5.35 -15.30
N GLU A 58 8.87 -6.51 -15.93
CA GLU A 58 10.18 -7.17 -16.08
C GLU A 58 11.06 -6.48 -17.12
N GLY A 59 10.49 -6.07 -18.25
CA GLY A 59 11.17 -5.40 -19.36
C GLY A 59 11.41 -3.91 -19.15
N LYS A 60 11.09 -3.35 -17.97
CA LYS A 60 11.32 -1.94 -17.67
C LYS A 60 12.82 -1.66 -17.47
N VAL A 61 13.52 -1.49 -18.58
CA VAL A 61 14.90 -0.99 -18.62
C VAL A 61 14.92 0.48 -18.22
N GLY A 62 15.95 0.90 -17.49
CA GLY A 62 16.09 2.23 -16.90
C GLY A 62 16.17 3.35 -17.94
N THR A 63 15.03 3.78 -18.45
CA THR A 63 14.93 4.94 -19.34
C THR A 63 14.96 6.25 -18.55
N ARG A 64 15.51 7.30 -19.17
CA ARG A 64 15.53 8.65 -18.61
C ARG A 64 14.09 9.08 -18.29
N ARG A 65 13.84 9.45 -17.03
CA ARG A 65 12.52 9.94 -16.60
C ARG A 65 12.21 11.29 -17.26
N LEU A 66 11.01 11.39 -17.83
CA LEU A 66 10.48 12.65 -18.34
C LEU A 66 10.20 13.64 -17.20
N ARG A 67 10.40 14.93 -17.49
CA ARG A 67 10.01 16.04 -16.62
C ARG A 67 8.49 15.96 -16.34
N TRP A 68 8.06 16.39 -15.15
CA TRP A 68 6.66 16.41 -14.70
C TRP A 68 6.03 15.08 -14.27
N ARG A 69 6.72 13.93 -14.44
CA ARG A 69 6.22 12.67 -13.85
C ARG A 69 6.34 12.69 -12.33
N PRO A 70 5.38 12.08 -11.59
CA PRO A 70 5.46 11.95 -10.14
C PRO A 70 6.80 11.33 -9.71
N ARG A 71 7.43 11.93 -8.68
CA ARG A 71 8.72 11.45 -8.13
C ARG A 71 8.64 10.00 -7.67
N ASN A 72 7.56 9.65 -6.98
CA ASN A 72 7.27 8.28 -6.54
C ASN A 72 6.44 7.55 -7.57
N THR A 73 7.05 6.57 -8.22
CA THR A 73 6.33 5.59 -9.02
C THR A 73 5.82 4.48 -8.12
N TRP A 74 4.71 3.86 -8.50
CA TRP A 74 4.20 2.66 -7.84
C TRP A 74 5.28 1.60 -7.57
N TRP A 75 6.15 1.32 -8.55
CA TRP A 75 7.26 0.39 -8.38
C TRP A 75 8.31 0.84 -7.35
N ALA A 76 8.56 2.14 -7.25
CA ALA A 76 9.48 2.69 -6.25
C ALA A 76 8.90 2.55 -4.84
N ASP A 77 7.58 2.75 -4.67
CA ASP A 77 6.89 2.51 -3.40
C ASP A 77 7.05 1.05 -2.96
N ILE A 78 6.83 0.11 -3.87
CA ILE A 78 6.92 -1.34 -3.57
C ILE A 78 8.34 -1.72 -3.17
N ARG A 79 9.35 -1.21 -3.90
CA ARG A 79 10.75 -1.42 -3.55
C ARG A 79 11.10 -0.79 -2.20
N LYS A 80 10.58 0.41 -1.89
CA LYS A 80 10.77 1.07 -0.59
C LYS A 80 10.12 0.25 0.55
N TRP A 81 8.92 -0.29 0.35
CA TRP A 81 8.20 -1.01 1.41
C TRP A 81 8.69 -2.43 1.64
N THR A 82 9.11 -3.13 0.58
CA THR A 82 9.58 -4.52 0.67
C THR A 82 11.08 -4.62 0.89
N GLY A 83 11.85 -3.63 0.42
CA GLY A 83 13.32 -3.67 0.43
C GLY A 83 13.91 -4.76 -0.47
N LYS A 84 13.14 -5.30 -1.42
CA LYS A 84 13.55 -6.43 -2.27
C LYS A 84 13.60 -6.06 -3.76
N SER A 85 14.37 -6.83 -4.52
CA SER A 85 14.46 -6.71 -5.98
C SER A 85 13.24 -7.36 -6.66
N LEU A 86 12.99 -6.98 -7.93
CA LEU A 86 11.92 -7.56 -8.74
C LEU A 86 12.02 -9.09 -8.82
N ASN A 87 13.21 -9.62 -9.09
CA ASN A 87 13.44 -11.06 -9.25
C ASN A 87 13.11 -11.83 -7.96
N TYR A 88 13.47 -11.28 -6.81
CA TYR A 88 13.13 -11.87 -5.51
C TYR A 88 11.61 -11.85 -5.28
N LEU A 89 10.96 -10.73 -5.60
CA LEU A 89 9.51 -10.59 -5.47
C LEU A 89 8.78 -11.54 -6.41
N ALA A 90 9.24 -11.73 -7.65
CA ALA A 90 8.67 -12.65 -8.62
C ALA A 90 8.69 -14.10 -8.10
N ARG A 91 9.85 -14.58 -7.65
CA ARG A 91 9.99 -15.92 -7.03
C ARG A 91 9.13 -16.07 -5.78
N THR A 92 9.07 -15.04 -4.94
CA THR A 92 8.26 -15.11 -3.71
C THR A 92 6.76 -15.03 -3.99
N ALA A 93 6.35 -14.44 -5.12
CA ALA A 93 4.96 -14.32 -5.50
C ALA A 93 4.33 -15.65 -5.92
N GLU A 94 5.13 -16.62 -6.37
CA GLU A 94 4.69 -18.00 -6.68
C GLU A 94 4.05 -18.65 -5.46
N ASP A 95 4.67 -18.50 -4.28
CA ASP A 95 4.11 -18.95 -3.02
C ASP A 95 3.15 -17.91 -2.43
N ARG A 96 1.85 -18.18 -2.56
CA ARG A 96 0.78 -17.31 -2.06
C ARG A 96 0.87 -17.05 -0.55
N THR A 97 1.35 -18.02 0.23
CA THR A 97 1.43 -17.88 1.69
C THR A 97 2.57 -16.94 2.08
N LYS A 98 3.76 -17.15 1.48
CA LYS A 98 4.92 -16.26 1.66
C LYS A 98 4.62 -14.85 1.16
N TRP A 99 3.94 -14.71 0.02
CA TRP A 99 3.52 -13.41 -0.50
C TRP A 99 2.61 -12.67 0.48
N ARG A 100 1.56 -13.33 1.00
CA ARG A 100 0.63 -12.71 1.98
C ARG A 100 1.35 -12.31 3.26
N ALA A 101 2.25 -13.14 3.77
CA ALA A 101 3.04 -12.83 4.95
C ALA A 101 3.93 -11.59 4.72
N MET A 102 4.62 -11.52 3.58
CA MET A 102 5.44 -10.37 3.21
C MET A 102 4.60 -9.10 3.05
N ALA A 103 3.48 -9.18 2.32
CA ALA A 103 2.61 -8.04 2.09
C ALA A 103 2.03 -7.49 3.40
N SER A 104 1.64 -8.37 4.33
CA SER A 104 1.17 -8.01 5.66
C SER A 104 2.25 -7.32 6.50
N ARG A 105 3.50 -7.78 6.42
CA ARG A 105 4.65 -7.13 7.09
C ARG A 105 4.93 -5.75 6.50
N ALA A 106 4.99 -5.65 5.17
CA ALA A 106 5.27 -4.40 4.46
C ALA A 106 4.17 -3.34 4.63
N SER A 107 2.91 -3.74 4.80
CA SER A 107 1.80 -2.81 5.06
C SER A 107 1.73 -2.32 6.50
N LYS A 108 2.12 -3.17 7.45
CA LYS A 108 2.19 -2.84 8.89
C LYS A 108 3.45 -2.06 9.27
N GLY A 109 4.53 -2.21 8.50
CA GLY A 109 5.75 -1.42 8.66
C GLY A 109 5.44 0.07 8.55
N GLN A 110 5.72 0.80 9.63
CA GLN A 110 5.66 2.27 9.64
C GLN A 110 6.47 2.77 8.44
N GLY A 111 5.85 3.61 7.62
CA GLY A 111 6.62 4.31 6.61
C GLY A 111 7.66 5.14 7.34
N THR A 112 8.93 4.80 7.19
CA THR A 112 9.99 5.75 7.48
C THR A 112 9.70 7.00 6.63
N ILE A 113 9.34 8.06 7.35
CA ILE A 113 9.35 9.44 6.86
C ILE A 113 10.76 9.71 6.36
#